data_AF-A0A834I6N4-F1
#
_entry.id   AF-A0A834I6N4-F1
#
_cell.length_a   1.000
_cell.length_b   1.000
_cell.length_c   1.000
_cell.angle_alpha   90.00
_cell.angle_beta   90.00
_cell.angle_gamma   90.00
#
_symmetry.space_group_name_H-M   'P 1'
#
loop_
_entity.id
_entity.type
_entity.pdbx_description
1 polymer ?
#
loop_
_entity_poly.entity_id
_entity_poly.type
_entity_poly.pdbx_seq_one_letter_code
_entity_poly.pdbx_strand_id
1 'polypeptide(L)'
;MCHLHDFDDMPWFPKKISELDNAQNVLMYGSELDADHPGFKDPVYRKRREQFFRIAMNYKHGQTIPKVKYTEEEVKTWGVVFRELQKLYQQHACKEYLENWPQLVKYCGYREDNLPQLQDVSQFLKRKTGFQLRPVAGYLSPRDFLSGLAFRVFHCTQYIRHSSDPFYTPEPDCCHELLGHMPLLANTSFAQFSQEIGLASLGASDEDVNKLATLYFFTVEFGLCKQEGELKVYGAGLLSSVAELKHAIENSDTKIKRFDPDLTCQQECIITDYQLGYWYTDSFEEAKEKMRTFAETIQKPFGLRYNPYTQSVEVLSNAQKITAVVSELRGDLCIVNSALKKISARDSTLDINRIANLLQNGLITENQQPIEENGETESPKKDDAKQ
;
A
#
# COMPACT_ATOMS: atom_id res chain seq x y z
N MET A 1 20.65 4.75 32.23
CA MET A 1 19.72 3.62 32.02
C MET A 1 18.34 4.22 31.84
N CYS A 2 17.94 4.52 30.61
CA CYS A 2 16.60 5.01 30.32
C CYS A 2 15.71 3.80 30.08
N HIS A 3 14.61 3.73 30.81
CA HIS A 3 13.69 2.60 30.85
C HIS A 3 13.22 2.21 29.44
N LEU A 4 13.40 0.93 29.10
CA LEU A 4 12.96 0.28 27.87
C LEU A 4 11.49 -0.18 27.96
N HIS A 5 10.71 0.32 28.93
CA HIS A 5 9.40 -0.21 29.32
C HIS A 5 8.18 0.54 28.77
N ASP A 6 8.33 1.46 27.81
CA ASP A 6 7.22 2.35 27.43
C ASP A 6 6.05 1.67 26.67
N PHE A 7 6.13 0.37 26.33
CA PHE A 7 5.12 -0.27 25.46
C PHE A 7 4.84 -1.76 25.76
N ASP A 8 4.96 -2.23 27.01
CA ASP A 8 4.82 -3.67 27.35
C ASP A 8 3.46 -4.30 26.95
N ASP A 9 2.39 -3.51 26.79
CA ASP A 9 1.06 -3.99 26.37
C ASP A 9 0.79 -3.86 24.86
N MET A 10 1.76 -3.39 24.07
CA MET A 10 1.55 -3.16 22.63
C MET A 10 1.90 -4.39 21.78
N PRO A 11 1.11 -4.70 20.73
CA PRO A 11 1.50 -5.70 19.75
C PRO A 11 2.87 -5.42 19.15
N TRP A 12 3.71 -6.46 19.09
CA TRP A 12 5.02 -6.38 18.45
C TRP A 12 4.88 -5.93 16.99
N PHE A 13 5.84 -5.13 16.52
CA PHE A 13 5.96 -4.75 15.12
C PHE A 13 7.44 -4.57 14.72
N PRO A 14 7.80 -4.82 13.44
CA PRO A 14 9.17 -4.69 12.97
C PRO A 14 9.62 -3.22 12.97
N LYS A 15 10.82 -2.98 13.48
CA LYS A 15 11.52 -1.67 13.47
C LYS A 15 12.62 -1.64 12.41
N LYS A 16 13.07 -2.79 11.92
CA LYS A 16 14.04 -2.93 10.81
C LYS A 16 13.49 -3.85 9.74
N ILE A 17 13.82 -3.59 8.48
CA ILE A 17 13.37 -4.42 7.35
C ILE A 17 13.74 -5.90 7.48
N SER A 18 14.87 -6.23 8.11
CA SER A 18 15.30 -7.60 8.36
C SER A 18 14.38 -8.35 9.34
N GLU A 19 13.67 -7.64 10.22
CA GLU A 19 12.74 -8.23 11.19
C GLU A 19 11.45 -8.73 10.53
N LEU A 20 11.19 -8.38 9.26
CA LEU A 20 10.13 -9.00 8.46
C LEU A 20 10.34 -10.51 8.28
N ASP A 21 11.55 -11.03 8.52
CA ASP A 21 11.80 -12.48 8.59
C ASP A 21 11.01 -13.18 9.72
N ASN A 22 10.52 -12.42 10.70
CA ASN A 22 9.70 -12.91 11.81
C ASN A 22 8.19 -12.66 11.61
N ALA A 23 7.80 -11.90 10.58
CA ALA A 23 6.41 -11.55 10.27
C ALA A 23 5.92 -12.32 9.04
N GLN A 24 5.83 -13.64 9.15
CA GLN A 24 5.53 -14.58 8.06
C GLN A 24 4.44 -15.60 8.44
N ASN A 25 3.47 -15.19 9.26
CA ASN A 25 2.37 -16.05 9.70
C ASN A 25 1.40 -16.31 8.54
N VAL A 26 1.54 -17.47 7.89
CA VAL A 26 0.67 -17.94 6.80
C VAL A 26 -0.58 -18.57 7.39
N LEU A 27 -1.76 -18.05 7.04
CA LEU A 27 -3.06 -18.50 7.50
C LEU A 27 -3.69 -19.54 6.57
N MET A 28 -3.55 -19.37 5.26
CA MET A 28 -4.22 -20.21 4.25
C MET A 28 -3.33 -20.44 3.03
N TYR A 29 -3.65 -21.48 2.26
CA TYR A 29 -3.03 -21.77 0.96
C TYR A 29 -1.50 -21.91 1.00
N GLY A 30 -0.97 -22.37 2.15
CA GLY A 30 0.44 -22.69 2.33
C GLY A 30 0.82 -23.97 1.56
N SER A 31 1.04 -25.07 2.30
CA SER A 31 1.26 -26.39 1.68
C SER A 31 -0.03 -27.14 1.35
N GLU A 32 -1.16 -26.72 1.93
CA GLU A 32 -2.45 -27.39 1.79
C GLU A 32 -3.40 -26.58 0.91
N LEU A 33 -4.25 -27.30 0.17
CA LEU A 33 -5.26 -26.74 -0.72
C LEU A 33 -6.64 -27.09 -0.16
N ASP A 34 -7.59 -26.19 -0.30
CA ASP A 34 -8.98 -26.43 0.09
C ASP A 34 -9.63 -27.49 -0.81
N ALA A 35 -10.69 -28.13 -0.31
CA ALA A 35 -11.32 -29.27 -0.99
C ALA A 35 -11.97 -28.92 -2.34
N ASP A 36 -12.37 -27.67 -2.52
CA ASP A 36 -12.94 -27.09 -3.74
C ASP A 36 -11.88 -26.50 -4.67
N HIS A 37 -10.61 -26.45 -4.27
CA HIS A 37 -9.52 -25.96 -5.10
C HIS A 37 -9.32 -26.87 -6.33
N PRO A 38 -9.18 -26.33 -7.58
CA PRO A 38 -9.09 -27.14 -8.79
C PRO A 38 -7.95 -28.18 -8.78
N GLY A 39 -6.83 -27.83 -8.15
CA GLY A 39 -5.67 -28.70 -7.96
C GLY A 39 -5.72 -29.64 -6.74
N PHE A 40 -6.81 -29.70 -5.96
CA PHE A 40 -6.87 -30.46 -4.69
C PHE A 40 -6.55 -31.96 -4.87
N LYS A 41 -7.02 -32.54 -5.98
CA LYS A 41 -6.82 -33.96 -6.33
C LYS A 41 -5.65 -34.20 -7.30
N ASP A 42 -4.93 -33.15 -7.70
CA ASP A 42 -3.79 -33.27 -8.61
C ASP A 42 -2.48 -33.42 -7.79
N PRO A 43 -1.88 -34.63 -7.74
CA PRO A 43 -0.65 -34.85 -7.00
C PRO A 43 0.57 -34.16 -7.62
N VAL A 44 0.57 -33.89 -8.93
CA VAL A 44 1.65 -33.19 -9.62
C VAL A 44 1.62 -31.71 -9.24
N TYR A 45 0.43 -31.09 -9.29
CA TYR A 45 0.25 -29.70 -8.86
C TYR A 45 0.57 -29.51 -7.37
N ARG A 46 0.12 -30.41 -6.49
CA ARG A 46 0.44 -30.34 -5.05
C ARG A 46 1.94 -30.43 -4.78
N LYS A 47 2.63 -31.37 -5.43
CA LYS A 47 4.09 -31.47 -5.33
C LYS A 47 4.78 -30.22 -5.85
N ARG A 48 4.24 -29.59 -6.89
CA ARG A 48 4.73 -28.32 -7.42
C ARG A 48 4.53 -27.17 -6.43
N ARG A 49 3.38 -27.10 -5.74
CA ARG A 49 3.10 -26.13 -4.66
C ARG A 49 4.05 -26.26 -3.47
N GLU A 50 4.38 -27.48 -3.06
CA GLU A 50 5.38 -27.71 -2.00
C GLU A 50 6.77 -27.13 -2.37
N GLN A 51 7.16 -27.12 -3.65
CA GLN A 51 8.42 -26.52 -4.09
C GLN A 51 8.40 -25.00 -3.86
N PHE A 52 7.31 -24.33 -4.23
CA PHE A 52 7.13 -22.89 -4.02
C PHE A 52 7.09 -22.53 -2.53
N PHE A 53 6.37 -23.33 -1.73
CA PHE A 53 6.35 -23.20 -0.27
C PHE A 53 7.77 -23.22 0.31
N ARG A 54 8.60 -24.20 -0.10
CA ARG A 54 10.00 -24.29 0.36
C ARG A 54 10.85 -23.09 -0.06
N ILE A 55 10.65 -22.55 -1.26
CA ILE A 55 11.36 -21.34 -1.71
C ILE A 55 11.05 -20.17 -0.78
N ALA A 56 9.76 -19.92 -0.51
CA ALA A 56 9.33 -18.83 0.35
C ALA A 56 9.83 -19.00 1.80
N MET A 57 9.68 -20.20 2.38
CA MET A 57 10.08 -20.44 3.77
C MET A 57 11.60 -20.35 4.01
N ASN A 58 12.40 -20.66 2.98
CA ASN A 58 13.86 -20.59 3.06
C ASN A 58 14.43 -19.19 2.77
N TYR A 59 13.61 -18.28 2.22
CA TYR A 59 14.06 -16.94 1.90
C TYR A 59 14.29 -16.10 3.17
N LYS A 60 15.43 -15.41 3.22
CA LYS A 60 15.75 -14.43 4.26
C LYS A 60 16.07 -13.07 3.65
N HIS A 61 15.78 -12.01 4.40
CA HIS A 61 16.05 -10.65 3.96
C HIS A 61 17.52 -10.49 3.51
N GLY A 62 17.72 -9.81 2.38
CA GLY A 62 19.04 -9.55 1.79
C GLY A 62 19.50 -10.61 0.80
N GLN A 63 18.86 -11.78 0.75
CA GLN A 63 19.13 -12.78 -0.28
C GLN A 63 18.53 -12.39 -1.62
N THR A 64 19.09 -12.92 -2.70
CA THR A 64 18.46 -12.84 -4.03
C THR A 64 17.26 -13.78 -4.04
N ILE A 65 16.12 -13.30 -4.56
CA ILE A 65 14.92 -14.13 -4.69
C ILE A 65 15.23 -15.27 -5.67
N PRO A 66 15.07 -16.55 -5.28
CA PRO A 66 15.39 -17.68 -6.14
C PRO A 66 14.58 -17.66 -7.44
N LYS A 67 15.27 -17.83 -8.58
CA LYS A 67 14.62 -17.97 -9.88
C LYS A 67 13.92 -19.33 -9.98
N VAL A 68 12.74 -19.32 -10.58
CA VAL A 68 11.92 -20.52 -10.81
C VAL A 68 11.98 -20.87 -12.28
N LYS A 69 12.30 -22.14 -12.57
CA LYS A 69 12.06 -22.71 -13.90
C LYS A 69 10.60 -23.14 -13.98
N TYR A 70 9.76 -22.29 -14.57
CA TYR A 70 8.36 -22.60 -14.83
C TYR A 70 8.25 -23.70 -15.90
N THR A 71 7.26 -24.59 -15.77
CA THR A 71 6.97 -25.63 -16.77
C THR A 71 6.29 -25.03 -18.00
N GLU A 72 6.26 -25.77 -19.10
CA GLU A 72 5.55 -25.34 -20.31
C GLU A 72 4.06 -25.12 -20.06
N GLU A 73 3.45 -25.96 -19.20
CA GLU A 73 2.06 -25.82 -18.80
C GLU A 73 1.82 -24.54 -17.99
N GLU A 74 2.69 -24.23 -17.03
CA GLU A 74 2.61 -22.99 -16.24
C GLU A 74 2.76 -21.76 -17.13
N VAL A 75 3.72 -21.76 -18.07
CA VAL A 75 3.89 -20.66 -19.04
C VAL A 75 2.67 -20.52 -19.95
N LYS A 76 2.06 -21.64 -20.38
CA LYS A 76 0.85 -21.61 -21.20
C LYS A 76 -0.35 -21.04 -20.44
N THR A 77 -0.54 -21.43 -19.18
CA THR A 77 -1.60 -20.88 -18.30
C THR A 77 -1.43 -19.38 -18.15
N TRP A 78 -0.21 -18.90 -17.87
CA TRP A 78 0.11 -17.48 -17.84
C TRP A 78 -0.23 -16.78 -19.15
N GLY A 79 0.19 -17.34 -20.29
CA GLY A 79 -0.06 -16.75 -21.61
C GLY A 79 -1.55 -16.62 -21.96
N VAL A 80 -2.39 -17.52 -21.46
CA VAL A 80 -3.85 -17.40 -21.61
C VAL A 80 -4.38 -16.18 -20.83
N VAL A 81 -4.02 -16.05 -19.55
CA VAL A 81 -4.46 -14.95 -18.68
C VAL A 81 -3.93 -13.60 -19.19
N PHE A 82 -2.63 -13.55 -19.51
CA PHE A 82 -1.94 -12.37 -20.02
C PHE A 82 -2.63 -11.78 -21.25
N ARG A 83 -2.93 -12.64 -22.24
CA ARG A 83 -3.52 -12.22 -23.52
C ARG A 83 -4.92 -11.63 -23.36
N GLU A 84 -5.75 -12.24 -22.53
CA GLU A 84 -7.13 -11.77 -22.35
C GLU A 84 -7.19 -10.47 -21.55
N LEU A 85 -6.42 -10.36 -20.46
CA LEU A 85 -6.36 -9.13 -19.67
C LEU A 85 -5.76 -7.97 -20.45
N GLN A 86 -4.73 -8.22 -21.28
CA GLN A 86 -4.13 -7.17 -22.10
C GLN A 86 -5.12 -6.49 -23.05
N LYS A 87 -6.13 -7.21 -23.54
CA LYS A 87 -7.23 -6.61 -24.34
C LYS A 87 -8.08 -5.67 -23.50
N LEU A 88 -8.35 -6.03 -22.25
CA LEU A 88 -9.21 -5.27 -21.34
C LEU A 88 -8.50 -4.02 -20.78
N TYR A 89 -7.19 -4.08 -20.56
CA TYR A 89 -6.44 -2.96 -19.98
C TYR A 89 -6.56 -1.67 -20.78
N GLN A 90 -6.56 -1.76 -22.11
CA GLN A 90 -6.63 -0.58 -22.98
C GLN A 90 -7.88 0.27 -22.76
N GLN A 91 -8.99 -0.36 -22.34
CA GLN A 91 -10.27 0.31 -22.14
C GLN A 91 -10.50 0.67 -20.68
N HIS A 92 -10.05 -0.20 -19.76
CA HIS A 92 -10.53 -0.18 -18.39
C HIS A 92 -9.45 0.15 -17.35
N ALA A 93 -8.17 -0.12 -17.62
CA ALA A 93 -7.12 0.17 -16.64
C ALA A 93 -6.89 1.68 -16.51
N CYS A 94 -6.51 2.12 -15.32
CA CYS A 94 -6.14 3.51 -15.08
C CYS A 94 -4.85 3.90 -15.82
N LYS A 95 -4.67 5.20 -16.02
CA LYS A 95 -3.52 5.78 -16.74
C LYS A 95 -2.18 5.32 -16.16
N GLU A 96 -2.04 5.32 -14.85
CA GLU A 96 -0.79 4.97 -14.14
C GLU A 96 -0.38 3.52 -14.38
N TYR A 97 -1.36 2.62 -14.50
CA TYR A 97 -1.12 1.23 -14.90
C TYR A 97 -0.53 1.17 -16.31
N LEU A 98 -1.19 1.82 -17.26
CA LEU A 98 -0.82 1.83 -18.68
C LEU A 98 0.53 2.54 -18.94
N GLU A 99 0.90 3.54 -18.15
CA GLU A 99 2.20 4.22 -18.23
C GLU A 99 3.38 3.31 -17.80
N ASN A 100 3.16 2.43 -16.82
CA ASN A 100 4.19 1.53 -16.31
C ASN A 100 4.26 0.22 -17.09
N TRP A 101 3.16 -0.22 -17.71
CA TRP A 101 3.07 -1.49 -18.42
C TRP A 101 4.16 -1.71 -19.49
N PRO A 102 4.44 -0.76 -20.43
CA PRO A 102 5.50 -0.93 -21.42
C PRO A 102 6.89 -1.12 -20.80
N GLN A 103 7.13 -0.56 -19.62
CA GLN A 103 8.41 -0.69 -18.92
C GLN A 103 8.56 -2.08 -18.31
N LEU A 104 7.48 -2.67 -17.78
CA LEU A 104 7.48 -4.05 -17.29
C LEU A 104 7.71 -5.05 -18.44
N VAL A 105 7.07 -4.83 -19.60
CA VAL A 105 7.32 -5.61 -20.82
C VAL A 105 8.80 -5.55 -21.21
N LYS A 106 9.35 -4.33 -21.26
CA LYS A 106 10.72 -4.09 -21.73
C LYS A 106 11.80 -4.59 -20.77
N TYR A 107 11.64 -4.36 -19.47
CA TYR A 107 12.72 -4.56 -18.48
C TYR A 107 12.51 -5.75 -17.54
N CYS A 108 11.28 -6.26 -17.42
CA CYS A 108 10.95 -7.39 -16.55
C CYS A 108 10.50 -8.63 -17.32
N GLY A 109 10.44 -8.56 -18.65
CA GLY A 109 10.12 -9.70 -19.49
C GLY A 109 8.66 -10.10 -19.46
N TYR A 110 7.74 -9.16 -19.20
CA TYR A 110 6.30 -9.41 -19.31
C TYR A 110 5.92 -9.71 -20.75
N ARG A 111 5.75 -10.99 -21.07
CA ARG A 111 5.33 -11.46 -22.38
C ARG A 111 4.44 -12.67 -22.21
N GLU A 112 3.59 -12.91 -23.19
CA GLU A 112 2.69 -14.06 -23.21
C GLU A 112 3.44 -15.41 -23.08
N ASP A 113 4.63 -15.51 -23.66
CA ASP A 113 5.47 -16.72 -23.69
C ASP A 113 6.47 -16.79 -22.53
N ASN A 114 6.39 -15.88 -21.55
CA ASN A 114 7.38 -15.79 -20.49
C ASN A 114 6.80 -15.21 -19.20
N LEU A 115 6.77 -16.05 -18.16
CA LEU A 115 6.38 -15.66 -16.81
C LEU A 115 7.54 -14.89 -16.13
N PRO A 116 7.33 -13.62 -15.71
CA PRO A 116 8.37 -12.80 -15.07
C PRO A 116 8.93 -13.41 -13.79
N GLN A 117 10.22 -13.18 -13.54
CA GLN A 117 10.88 -13.62 -12.31
C GLN A 117 10.80 -12.52 -11.25
N LEU A 118 10.38 -12.87 -10.02
CA LEU A 118 10.24 -11.91 -8.92
C LEU A 118 11.51 -11.09 -8.65
N GLN A 119 12.69 -11.69 -8.80
CA GLN A 119 13.96 -10.98 -8.60
C GLN A 119 14.13 -9.80 -9.56
N ASP A 120 13.75 -9.99 -10.83
CA ASP A 120 13.93 -8.99 -11.88
C ASP A 120 12.90 -7.85 -11.67
N VAL A 121 11.66 -8.20 -11.29
CA VAL A 121 10.59 -7.26 -10.92
C VAL A 121 10.93 -6.48 -9.65
N SER A 122 11.46 -7.14 -8.62
CA SER A 122 11.89 -6.52 -7.36
C SER A 122 12.98 -5.47 -7.60
N GLN A 123 13.96 -5.75 -8.46
CA GLN A 123 14.99 -4.78 -8.85
C GLN A 123 14.42 -3.61 -9.66
N PHE A 124 13.42 -3.86 -10.52
CA PHE A 124 12.73 -2.80 -11.24
C PHE A 124 11.98 -1.86 -10.29
N LEU A 125 11.11 -2.40 -9.43
CA LEU A 125 10.35 -1.62 -8.45
C LEU A 125 11.27 -0.86 -7.49
N LYS A 126 12.38 -1.47 -7.05
CA LYS A 126 13.32 -0.82 -6.12
C LYS A 126 13.92 0.43 -6.73
N ARG A 127 14.22 0.42 -8.03
CA ARG A 127 14.72 1.59 -8.77
C ARG A 127 13.63 2.63 -9.03
N LYS A 128 12.38 2.21 -9.22
CA LYS A 128 11.27 3.08 -9.63
C LYS A 128 10.63 3.81 -8.44
N THR A 129 10.37 3.08 -7.36
CA THR A 129 9.60 3.55 -6.20
C THR A 129 10.17 3.08 -4.87
N GLY A 130 11.30 2.35 -4.86
CA GLY A 130 11.86 1.77 -3.63
C GLY A 130 11.13 0.53 -3.12
N PHE A 131 10.04 0.10 -3.78
CA PHE A 131 9.38 -1.16 -3.46
C PHE A 131 10.26 -2.36 -3.80
N GLN A 132 10.19 -3.41 -3.01
CA GLN A 132 10.88 -4.67 -3.26
C GLN A 132 9.96 -5.84 -2.94
N LEU A 133 10.19 -6.98 -3.60
CA LEU A 133 9.38 -8.17 -3.41
C LEU A 133 10.01 -9.12 -2.39
N ARG A 134 9.15 -9.89 -1.74
CA ARG A 134 9.52 -11.03 -0.88
C ARG A 134 8.67 -12.23 -1.27
N PRO A 135 9.26 -13.40 -1.60
CA PRO A 135 8.47 -14.59 -1.88
C PRO A 135 7.68 -15.00 -0.63
N VAL A 136 6.39 -15.27 -0.79
CA VAL A 136 5.51 -15.71 0.28
C VAL A 136 4.85 -17.04 -0.06
N ALA A 137 4.64 -17.86 0.97
CA ALA A 137 4.18 -19.23 0.81
C ALA A 137 2.65 -19.34 0.61
N GLY A 138 1.89 -18.32 0.99
CA GLY A 138 0.43 -18.32 0.96
C GLY A 138 -0.12 -17.03 1.56
N TYR A 139 -1.39 -17.06 1.98
CA TYR A 139 -2.10 -15.91 2.52
C TYR A 139 -1.59 -15.57 3.93
N LEU A 140 -1.00 -14.38 4.11
CA LEU A 140 -0.49 -13.94 5.41
C LEU A 140 -1.60 -13.39 6.31
N SER A 141 -1.34 -13.33 7.61
CA SER A 141 -2.15 -12.52 8.51
C SER A 141 -2.16 -11.05 8.05
N PRO A 142 -3.26 -10.31 8.21
CA PRO A 142 -3.32 -8.91 7.81
C PRO A 142 -2.21 -8.07 8.46
N ARG A 143 -1.89 -8.33 9.73
CA ARG A 143 -0.82 -7.66 10.47
C ARG A 143 0.54 -7.84 9.81
N ASP A 144 0.87 -9.06 9.39
CA ASP A 144 2.18 -9.37 8.80
C ASP A 144 2.31 -8.84 7.37
N PHE A 145 1.24 -8.95 6.59
CA PHE A 145 1.19 -8.40 5.24
C PHE A 145 1.34 -6.87 5.25
N LEU A 146 0.52 -6.17 6.03
CA LEU A 146 0.57 -4.70 6.15
C LEU A 146 1.90 -4.23 6.74
N SER A 147 2.50 -5.00 7.66
CA SER A 147 3.85 -4.71 8.15
C SER A 147 4.90 -4.71 7.03
N GLY A 148 4.75 -5.56 6.01
CA GLY A 148 5.60 -5.51 4.81
C GLY A 148 5.49 -4.18 4.06
N LEU A 149 4.26 -3.73 3.83
CA LEU A 149 3.99 -2.49 3.10
C LEU A 149 4.63 -1.26 3.77
N ALA A 150 4.69 -1.23 5.10
CA ALA A 150 5.36 -0.17 5.86
C ALA A 150 6.84 0.03 5.45
N PHE A 151 7.50 -1.06 5.02
CA PHE A 151 8.89 -1.08 4.57
C PHE A 151 9.04 -1.05 3.04
N ARG A 152 7.94 -0.77 2.31
CA ARG A 152 7.86 -0.95 0.85
C ARG A 152 8.24 -2.37 0.42
N VAL A 153 7.84 -3.36 1.21
CA VAL A 153 8.01 -4.78 0.87
C VAL A 153 6.64 -5.35 0.53
N PHE A 154 6.50 -5.84 -0.69
CA PHE A 154 5.30 -6.57 -1.09
C PHE A 154 5.57 -8.08 -1.05
N HIS A 155 4.77 -8.80 -0.26
CA HIS A 155 4.81 -10.25 -0.17
C HIS A 155 4.11 -10.84 -1.40
N CYS A 156 4.84 -11.58 -2.22
CA CYS A 156 4.42 -11.99 -3.55
C CYS A 156 4.52 -13.51 -3.69
N THR A 157 3.45 -14.17 -4.11
CA THR A 157 3.47 -15.60 -4.39
C THR A 157 4.25 -15.90 -5.69
N GLN A 158 4.77 -17.12 -5.81
CA GLN A 158 5.51 -17.58 -7.00
C GLN A 158 4.81 -18.71 -7.75
N TYR A 159 3.83 -19.37 -7.11
CA TYR A 159 3.06 -20.42 -7.74
C TYR A 159 2.04 -19.84 -8.70
N ILE A 160 1.67 -20.59 -9.73
CA ILE A 160 0.63 -20.22 -10.67
C ILE A 160 -0.63 -21.03 -10.38
N ARG A 161 -1.80 -20.44 -10.66
CA ARG A 161 -3.10 -21.12 -10.62
C ARG A 161 -3.13 -22.39 -11.47
N HIS A 162 -4.06 -23.28 -11.14
CA HIS A 162 -4.24 -24.55 -11.84
C HIS A 162 -4.66 -24.34 -13.31
N SER A 163 -4.15 -25.15 -14.22
CA SER A 163 -4.36 -25.00 -15.67
C SER A 163 -5.77 -25.35 -16.15
N SER A 164 -6.55 -26.08 -15.34
CA SER A 164 -7.92 -26.49 -15.69
C SER A 164 -8.88 -25.31 -15.83
N ASP A 165 -8.64 -24.22 -15.10
CA ASP A 165 -9.42 -23.00 -15.20
C ASP A 165 -8.53 -21.76 -15.03
N PRO A 166 -7.87 -21.28 -16.11
CA PRO A 166 -6.97 -20.14 -16.03
C PRO A 166 -7.66 -18.82 -15.66
N PHE A 167 -8.99 -18.70 -15.84
CA PHE A 167 -9.70 -17.44 -15.60
C PHE A 167 -10.25 -17.29 -14.19
N TYR A 168 -10.11 -18.33 -13.36
CA TYR A 168 -10.54 -18.33 -11.97
C TYR A 168 -9.40 -18.77 -11.04
N THR A 169 -9.30 -18.12 -9.88
CA THR A 169 -8.48 -18.61 -8.77
C THR A 169 -9.02 -18.08 -7.44
N PRO A 170 -9.15 -18.92 -6.39
CA PRO A 170 -9.56 -18.48 -5.06
C PRO A 170 -8.39 -17.90 -4.24
N GLU A 171 -7.16 -18.02 -4.74
CA GLU A 171 -5.92 -17.64 -4.05
C GLU A 171 -5.12 -16.64 -4.90
N PRO A 172 -4.36 -15.72 -4.28
CA PRO A 172 -3.54 -14.77 -5.01
C PRO A 172 -2.30 -15.48 -5.59
N ASP A 173 -2.43 -16.04 -6.79
CA ASP A 173 -1.33 -16.66 -7.54
C ASP A 173 -0.39 -15.63 -8.19
N CYS A 174 0.73 -16.06 -8.75
CA CYS A 174 1.68 -15.13 -9.35
C CYS A 174 1.11 -14.33 -10.54
N CYS A 175 0.06 -14.82 -11.22
CA CYS A 175 -0.64 -14.01 -12.22
C CYS A 175 -1.31 -12.80 -11.56
N HIS A 176 -2.00 -13.01 -10.44
CA HIS A 176 -2.57 -11.93 -9.63
C HIS A 176 -1.53 -10.89 -9.22
N GLU A 177 -0.42 -11.35 -8.64
CA GLU A 177 0.61 -10.44 -8.16
C GLU A 177 1.25 -9.64 -9.29
N LEU A 178 1.68 -10.33 -10.35
CA LEU A 178 2.47 -9.73 -11.40
C LEU A 178 1.64 -8.81 -12.29
N LEU A 179 0.40 -9.20 -12.61
CA LEU A 179 -0.48 -8.46 -13.52
C LEU A 179 -1.33 -7.42 -12.79
N GLY A 180 -1.73 -7.68 -11.54
CA GLY A 180 -2.54 -6.76 -10.76
C GLY A 180 -1.70 -5.68 -10.08
N HIS A 181 -0.78 -6.09 -9.20
CA HIS A 181 -0.11 -5.18 -8.26
C HIS A 181 1.09 -4.44 -8.85
N MET A 182 1.99 -5.14 -9.54
CA MET A 182 3.30 -4.59 -9.93
C MET A 182 3.24 -3.31 -10.77
N PRO A 183 2.31 -3.16 -11.74
CA PRO A 183 2.23 -1.93 -12.54
C PRO A 183 1.90 -0.69 -11.70
N LEU A 184 1.10 -0.81 -10.64
CA LEU A 184 0.79 0.31 -9.75
C LEU A 184 1.83 0.52 -8.67
N LEU A 185 2.48 -0.53 -8.16
CA LEU A 185 3.62 -0.35 -7.26
C LEU A 185 4.80 0.38 -7.93
N ALA A 186 4.83 0.46 -9.26
CA ALA A 186 5.77 1.27 -10.03
C ALA A 186 5.34 2.76 -10.16
N ASN A 187 4.17 3.15 -9.65
CA ASN A 187 3.74 4.54 -9.53
C ASN A 187 4.10 5.10 -8.14
N THR A 188 4.70 6.29 -8.09
CA THR A 188 5.20 6.88 -6.85
C THR A 188 4.10 7.24 -5.86
N SER A 189 2.97 7.78 -6.33
CA SER A 189 1.84 8.15 -5.46
C SER A 189 1.18 6.90 -4.89
N PHE A 190 0.95 5.89 -5.73
CA PHE A 190 0.38 4.62 -5.29
C PHE A 190 1.31 3.86 -4.31
N ALA A 191 2.61 3.81 -4.58
CA ALA A 191 3.58 3.22 -3.66
C ALA A 191 3.58 3.92 -2.30
N GLN A 192 3.46 5.26 -2.29
CA GLN A 192 3.34 6.00 -1.03
C GLN A 192 2.04 5.66 -0.31
N PHE A 193 0.91 5.65 -1.03
CA PHE A 193 -0.39 5.25 -0.50
C PHE A 193 -0.33 3.87 0.16
N SER A 194 0.19 2.84 -0.53
CA SER A 194 0.33 1.49 0.04
C SER A 194 1.21 1.47 1.28
N GLN A 195 2.30 2.25 1.30
CA GLN A 195 3.18 2.35 2.48
C GLN A 195 2.49 3.02 3.67
N GLU A 196 1.65 4.04 3.44
CA GLU A 196 0.93 4.75 4.51
C GLU A 196 -0.04 3.81 5.24
N ILE A 197 -0.74 2.92 4.51
CA ILE A 197 -1.57 1.87 5.12
C ILE A 197 -0.71 0.97 6.02
N GLY A 198 0.45 0.53 5.54
CA GLY A 198 1.37 -0.28 6.34
C GLY A 198 1.91 0.43 7.58
N LEU A 199 2.29 1.72 7.47
CA LEU A 199 2.73 2.51 8.62
C LEU A 199 1.62 2.71 9.65
N ALA A 200 0.38 2.88 9.20
CA ALA A 200 -0.78 2.97 10.07
C ALA A 200 -1.01 1.68 10.87
N SER A 201 -0.69 0.51 10.32
CA SER A 201 -0.91 -0.79 10.98
C SER A 201 0.12 -1.12 12.06
N LEU A 202 1.32 -0.54 12.01
CA LEU A 202 2.38 -0.85 12.97
C LEU A 202 2.00 -0.38 14.39
N GLY A 203 1.98 -1.34 15.33
CA GLY A 203 1.60 -1.12 16.72
C GLY A 203 0.10 -0.90 16.97
N ALA A 204 -0.74 -1.01 15.93
CA ALA A 204 -2.20 -0.87 16.06
C ALA A 204 -2.83 -2.13 16.66
N SER A 205 -4.04 -1.99 17.22
CA SER A 205 -4.86 -3.10 17.72
C SER A 205 -5.25 -4.08 16.59
N ASP A 206 -5.65 -5.31 16.91
CA ASP A 206 -6.13 -6.25 15.88
C ASP A 206 -7.40 -5.75 15.19
N GLU A 207 -8.28 -5.04 15.91
CA GLU A 207 -9.48 -4.42 15.36
C GLU A 207 -9.11 -3.37 14.30
N ASP A 208 -8.17 -2.46 14.60
CA ASP A 208 -7.73 -1.43 13.66
C ASP A 208 -6.96 -2.01 12.48
N VAL A 209 -6.16 -3.06 12.71
CA VAL A 209 -5.51 -3.80 11.62
C VAL A 209 -6.54 -4.42 10.69
N ASN A 210 -7.63 -4.99 11.20
CA ASN A 210 -8.70 -5.54 10.38
C ASN A 210 -9.42 -4.42 9.59
N LYS A 211 -9.70 -3.26 10.20
CA LYS A 211 -10.25 -2.10 9.48
C LYS A 211 -9.32 -1.66 8.35
N LEU A 212 -8.01 -1.54 8.61
CA LEU A 212 -7.01 -1.20 7.59
C LEU A 212 -6.92 -2.25 6.48
N ALA A 213 -7.07 -3.53 6.81
CA ALA A 213 -7.10 -4.62 5.84
C ALA A 213 -8.32 -4.53 4.92
N THR A 214 -9.50 -4.23 5.48
CA THR A 214 -10.72 -3.97 4.70
C THR A 214 -10.55 -2.76 3.78
N LEU A 215 -9.93 -1.69 4.26
CA LEU A 215 -9.64 -0.51 3.44
C LEU A 215 -8.63 -0.81 2.34
N TYR A 216 -7.58 -1.60 2.62
CA TYR A 216 -6.66 -2.10 1.62
C TYR A 216 -7.40 -2.93 0.56
N PHE A 217 -8.31 -3.81 0.97
CA PHE A 217 -9.08 -4.66 0.07
C PHE A 217 -9.96 -3.82 -0.89
N PHE A 218 -10.74 -2.88 -0.38
CA PHE A 218 -11.61 -2.05 -1.24
C PHE A 218 -10.90 -0.88 -1.94
N THR A 219 -9.57 -0.77 -1.79
CA THR A 219 -8.75 0.17 -2.55
C THR A 219 -7.73 -0.58 -3.42
N VAL A 220 -6.67 -1.11 -2.83
CA VAL A 220 -5.58 -1.79 -3.54
C VAL A 220 -6.04 -3.06 -4.27
N GLU A 221 -7.00 -3.82 -3.76
CA GLU A 221 -7.49 -5.04 -4.44
C GLU A 221 -8.65 -4.78 -5.40
N PHE A 222 -9.66 -4.00 -5.00
CA PHE A 222 -10.91 -3.83 -5.76
C PHE A 222 -11.30 -2.36 -6.01
N GLY A 223 -10.33 -1.45 -5.91
CA GLY A 223 -10.57 -0.02 -6.07
C GLY A 223 -10.70 0.46 -7.52
N LEU A 224 -11.49 1.53 -7.67
CA LEU A 224 -11.74 2.25 -8.90
C LEU A 224 -11.27 3.71 -8.77
N CYS A 225 -10.96 4.36 -9.88
CA CYS A 225 -10.67 5.79 -9.90
C CYS A 225 -11.43 6.49 -11.01
N LYS A 226 -11.70 7.78 -10.86
CA LYS A 226 -12.32 8.59 -11.89
C LYS A 226 -11.26 9.43 -12.59
N GLN A 227 -11.04 9.18 -13.87
CA GLN A 227 -10.06 9.89 -14.70
C GLN A 227 -10.78 10.50 -15.89
N GLU A 228 -10.66 11.82 -16.06
CA GLU A 228 -11.28 12.55 -17.18
C GLU A 228 -12.79 12.33 -17.31
N GLY A 229 -13.47 12.12 -16.18
CA GLY A 229 -14.92 11.88 -16.13
C GLY A 229 -15.32 10.40 -16.25
N GLU A 230 -14.40 9.52 -16.64
CA GLU A 230 -14.64 8.08 -16.79
C GLU A 230 -14.16 7.29 -15.58
N LEU A 231 -14.85 6.19 -15.26
CA LEU A 231 -14.37 5.23 -14.27
C LEU A 231 -13.31 4.33 -14.88
N LYS A 232 -12.20 4.18 -14.18
CA LYS A 232 -11.07 3.31 -14.50
C LYS A 232 -10.75 2.41 -13.32
N VAL A 233 -10.16 1.28 -13.61
CA VAL A 233 -9.81 0.24 -12.64
C VAL A 233 -8.35 0.38 -12.24
N TYR A 234 -8.10 0.30 -10.94
CA TYR A 234 -6.74 0.22 -10.40
C TYR A 234 -6.56 -0.94 -9.41
N GLY A 235 -7.65 -1.51 -8.88
CA GLY A 235 -7.57 -2.66 -7.97
C GLY A 235 -6.93 -3.88 -8.62
N ALA A 236 -5.98 -4.52 -7.92
CA ALA A 236 -5.23 -5.66 -8.42
C ALA A 236 -6.09 -6.91 -8.65
N GLY A 237 -7.08 -7.18 -7.80
CA GLY A 237 -8.07 -8.24 -7.99
C GLY A 237 -8.85 -8.07 -9.28
N LEU A 238 -9.25 -6.83 -9.60
CA LEU A 238 -9.89 -6.50 -10.88
C LEU A 238 -8.92 -6.60 -12.06
N LEU A 239 -7.70 -6.11 -11.93
CA LEU A 239 -6.70 -6.12 -13.01
C LEU A 239 -6.09 -7.50 -13.29
N SER A 240 -6.41 -8.51 -12.48
CA SER A 240 -5.88 -9.88 -12.62
C SER A 240 -6.96 -10.94 -12.83
N SER A 241 -8.23 -10.57 -12.73
CA SER A 241 -9.38 -11.44 -12.98
C SER A 241 -10.20 -10.92 -14.15
N VAL A 242 -10.17 -11.67 -15.26
CA VAL A 242 -10.97 -11.35 -16.46
C VAL A 242 -12.47 -11.31 -16.12
N ALA A 243 -12.91 -12.24 -15.28
CA ALA A 243 -14.31 -12.40 -14.91
C ALA A 243 -14.78 -11.28 -13.98
N GLU A 244 -14.02 -10.97 -12.92
CA GLU A 244 -14.34 -9.90 -11.99
C GLU A 244 -14.30 -8.53 -12.68
N LEU A 245 -13.31 -8.28 -13.53
CA LEU A 245 -13.19 -7.02 -14.26
C LEU A 245 -14.45 -6.73 -15.07
N LYS A 246 -14.90 -7.71 -15.86
CA LYS A 246 -16.15 -7.58 -16.64
C LYS A 246 -17.36 -7.40 -15.72
N HIS A 247 -17.44 -8.18 -14.63
CA HIS A 247 -18.53 -8.06 -13.67
C HIS A 247 -18.65 -6.63 -13.10
N ALA A 248 -17.52 -6.05 -12.68
CA ALA A 248 -17.46 -4.72 -12.10
C ALA A 248 -17.87 -3.62 -13.10
N ILE A 249 -17.52 -3.78 -14.37
CA ILE A 249 -17.85 -2.83 -15.44
C ILE A 249 -19.31 -2.96 -15.88
N GLU A 250 -19.80 -4.17 -16.11
CA GLU A 250 -21.16 -4.40 -16.61
C GLU A 250 -22.26 -4.08 -15.57
N ASN A 251 -21.91 -4.10 -14.28
CA ASN A 251 -22.84 -3.82 -13.17
C ASN A 251 -22.54 -2.49 -12.45
N SER A 252 -21.88 -1.54 -13.14
CA SER A 252 -21.36 -0.30 -12.56
C SER A 252 -22.41 0.56 -11.85
N ASP A 253 -23.64 0.59 -12.36
CA ASP A 253 -24.60 1.64 -12.01
C ASP A 253 -25.29 1.43 -10.66
N THR A 254 -25.23 0.22 -10.08
CA THR A 254 -25.90 -0.09 -8.78
C THR A 254 -24.92 -0.45 -7.67
N LYS A 255 -23.67 -0.79 -8.00
CA LYS A 255 -22.68 -1.32 -7.04
C LYS A 255 -21.52 -0.38 -6.73
N ILE A 256 -21.35 0.69 -7.50
CA ILE A 256 -20.22 1.62 -7.33
C ILE A 256 -20.57 2.74 -6.34
N LYS A 257 -19.74 2.89 -5.30
CA LYS A 257 -19.91 3.87 -4.22
C LYS A 257 -18.69 4.77 -4.12
N ARG A 258 -18.86 5.96 -3.52
CA ARG A 258 -17.72 6.84 -3.25
C ARG A 258 -16.91 6.28 -2.08
N PHE A 259 -15.58 6.26 -2.21
CA PHE A 259 -14.70 5.81 -1.13
C PHE A 259 -14.81 6.74 0.08
N ASP A 260 -15.17 6.14 1.21
CA ASP A 260 -15.26 6.75 2.53
C ASP A 260 -14.69 5.76 3.55
N PRO A 261 -13.50 6.00 4.13
CA PRO A 261 -12.85 5.04 5.02
C PRO A 261 -13.72 4.60 6.22
N ASP A 262 -14.48 5.53 6.81
CA ASP A 262 -15.26 5.25 8.02
C ASP A 262 -16.40 4.26 7.75
N LEU A 263 -16.97 4.30 6.55
CA LEU A 263 -18.02 3.37 6.10
C LEU A 263 -17.45 2.11 5.44
N THR A 264 -16.35 2.25 4.71
CA THR A 264 -15.76 1.18 3.90
C THR A 264 -15.07 0.15 4.79
N CYS A 265 -14.45 0.55 5.91
CA CYS A 265 -13.80 -0.38 6.83
C CYS A 265 -14.75 -1.40 7.51
N GLN A 266 -16.06 -1.17 7.43
CA GLN A 266 -17.11 -2.03 8.01
C GLN A 266 -17.66 -3.05 7.01
N GLN A 267 -17.20 -3.02 5.75
CA GLN A 267 -17.71 -3.89 4.70
C GLN A 267 -17.07 -5.28 4.77
N GLU A 268 -17.83 -6.29 4.38
CA GLU A 268 -17.36 -7.68 4.32
C GLU A 268 -16.50 -7.91 3.07
N CYS A 269 -15.30 -8.46 3.25
CA CYS A 269 -14.41 -8.83 2.15
C CYS A 269 -14.77 -10.24 1.65
N ILE A 270 -15.30 -10.34 0.43
CA ILE A 270 -15.68 -11.64 -0.15
C ILE A 270 -14.49 -12.19 -0.93
N ILE A 271 -14.00 -13.36 -0.56
CA ILE A 271 -12.80 -13.95 -1.18
C ILE A 271 -13.15 -14.96 -2.29
N THR A 272 -14.31 -15.61 -2.18
CA THR A 272 -14.67 -16.77 -3.01
C THR A 272 -15.65 -16.47 -4.16
N ASP A 273 -16.19 -15.25 -4.23
CA ASP A 273 -17.19 -14.82 -5.21
C ASP A 273 -16.98 -13.34 -5.58
N TYR A 274 -17.72 -12.83 -6.57
CA TYR A 274 -17.66 -11.44 -7.01
C TYR A 274 -18.04 -10.47 -5.89
N GLN A 275 -17.43 -9.29 -5.91
CA GLN A 275 -17.73 -8.27 -4.90
C GLN A 275 -19.17 -7.73 -5.03
N LEU A 276 -19.76 -7.44 -3.87
CA LEU A 276 -21.09 -6.82 -3.78
C LEU A 276 -21.06 -5.31 -3.99
N GLY A 277 -19.89 -4.68 -3.89
CA GLY A 277 -19.69 -3.25 -4.10
C GLY A 277 -18.25 -2.93 -4.50
N TYR A 278 -18.08 -1.78 -5.16
CA TYR A 278 -16.78 -1.24 -5.53
C TYR A 278 -16.70 0.23 -5.14
N TRP A 279 -15.51 0.71 -4.76
CA TRP A 279 -15.33 2.07 -4.27
C TRP A 279 -14.40 2.87 -5.18
N TYR A 280 -14.78 4.12 -5.45
CA TYR A 280 -13.98 5.02 -6.29
C TYR A 280 -13.52 6.30 -5.58
N THR A 281 -12.33 6.78 -5.98
CA THR A 281 -11.82 8.15 -5.71
C THR A 281 -11.58 8.89 -7.03
N ASP A 282 -11.43 10.22 -7.00
CA ASP A 282 -11.08 11.01 -8.19
C ASP A 282 -9.56 10.98 -8.46
N SER A 283 -8.76 10.63 -7.45
CA SER A 283 -7.32 10.47 -7.60
C SER A 283 -6.72 9.60 -6.50
N PHE A 284 -5.49 9.13 -6.69
CA PHE A 284 -4.71 8.51 -5.63
C PHE A 284 -4.35 9.49 -4.51
N GLU A 285 -4.24 10.78 -4.82
CA GLU A 285 -3.98 11.80 -3.81
C GLU A 285 -5.16 11.94 -2.83
N GLU A 286 -6.40 11.90 -3.33
CA GLU A 286 -7.59 11.88 -2.49
C GLU A 286 -7.66 10.60 -1.64
N ALA A 287 -7.38 9.43 -2.22
CA ALA A 287 -7.36 8.16 -1.48
C ALA A 287 -6.35 8.21 -0.33
N LYS A 288 -5.16 8.74 -0.62
CA LYS A 288 -4.09 8.93 0.35
C LYS A 288 -4.47 9.88 1.48
N GLU A 289 -5.03 11.05 1.15
CA GLU A 289 -5.45 12.01 2.17
C GLU A 289 -6.54 11.43 3.07
N LYS A 290 -7.55 10.77 2.49
CA LYS A 290 -8.60 10.08 3.25
C LYS A 290 -8.03 9.01 4.18
N MET A 291 -7.05 8.22 3.72
CA MET A 291 -6.40 7.22 4.56
C MET A 291 -5.54 7.83 5.66
N ARG A 292 -4.91 9.00 5.44
CA ARG A 292 -4.19 9.72 6.51
C ARG A 292 -5.13 10.19 7.59
N THR A 293 -6.23 10.84 7.22
CA THR A 293 -7.25 11.26 8.17
C THR A 293 -7.81 10.06 8.94
N PHE A 294 -8.07 8.93 8.26
CA PHE A 294 -8.50 7.71 8.94
C PHE A 294 -7.42 7.17 9.90
N ALA A 295 -6.14 7.18 9.50
CA ALA A 295 -5.04 6.70 10.33
C ALA A 295 -4.84 7.53 11.61
N GLU A 296 -5.23 8.80 11.63
CA GLU A 296 -5.23 9.64 12.83
C GLU A 296 -6.26 9.18 13.88
N THR A 297 -7.30 8.46 13.47
CA THR A 297 -8.29 7.88 14.40
C THR A 297 -7.74 6.66 15.17
N ILE A 298 -6.68 6.03 14.64
CA ILE A 298 -6.06 4.84 15.22
C ILE A 298 -5.26 5.23 16.46
N GLN A 299 -5.69 4.74 17.62
CA GLN A 299 -5.11 5.11 18.92
C GLN A 299 -3.72 4.48 19.09
N LYS A 300 -2.67 5.31 19.00
CA LYS A 300 -1.28 4.92 19.30
C LYS A 300 -0.58 6.03 20.11
N PRO A 301 0.21 5.70 21.14
CA PRO A 301 0.93 6.67 21.97
C PRO A 301 2.17 7.31 21.30
N PHE A 302 2.34 7.14 19.98
CA PHE A 302 3.50 7.66 19.24
C PHE A 302 3.18 7.89 17.76
N GLY A 303 3.97 8.77 17.13
CA GLY A 303 4.08 8.83 15.67
C GLY A 303 5.12 7.85 15.15
N LEU A 304 5.03 7.50 13.87
CA LEU A 304 6.03 6.68 13.18
C LEU A 304 6.57 7.42 11.96
N ARG A 305 7.88 7.24 11.71
CA ARG A 305 8.54 7.71 10.50
C ARG A 305 9.33 6.58 9.87
N TYR A 306 9.15 6.37 8.57
CA TYR A 306 10.03 5.48 7.83
C TYR A 306 11.33 6.20 7.45
N ASN A 307 12.47 5.60 7.79
CA ASN A 307 13.79 6.04 7.34
C ASN A 307 14.21 5.23 6.11
N PRO A 308 14.21 5.83 4.90
CA PRO A 308 14.52 5.12 3.67
C PRO A 308 16.00 4.75 3.53
N TYR A 309 16.92 5.44 4.24
CA TYR A 309 18.36 5.18 4.14
C TYR A 309 18.75 3.89 4.86
N THR A 310 18.18 3.66 6.04
CA THR A 310 18.44 2.49 6.87
C THR A 310 17.35 1.41 6.76
N GLN A 311 16.27 1.69 6.01
CA GLN A 311 15.09 0.83 5.89
C GLN A 311 14.54 0.43 7.27
N SER A 312 14.38 1.43 8.13
CA SER A 312 13.91 1.26 9.52
C SER A 312 12.72 2.16 9.83
N VAL A 313 11.96 1.81 10.86
CA VAL A 313 10.86 2.62 11.39
C VAL A 313 11.30 3.27 12.70
N GLU A 314 11.26 4.59 12.72
CA GLU A 314 11.58 5.44 13.86
C GLU A 314 10.31 5.72 14.67
N VAL A 315 10.34 5.38 15.95
CA VAL A 315 9.22 5.64 16.88
C VAL A 315 9.38 7.03 17.49
N LEU A 316 8.51 7.96 17.08
CA LEU A 316 8.46 9.36 17.53
C LEU A 316 7.62 9.47 18.82
N SER A 317 8.23 9.10 19.95
CA SER A 317 7.56 9.01 21.25
C SER A 317 7.83 10.18 22.20
N ASN A 318 8.71 11.13 21.84
CA ASN A 318 9.04 12.27 22.70
C ASN A 318 9.58 13.48 21.91
N ALA A 319 9.64 14.64 22.57
CA ALA A 319 10.07 15.90 21.97
C ALA A 319 11.48 15.87 21.39
N GLN A 320 12.42 15.13 22.00
CA GLN A 320 13.80 15.02 21.49
C GLN A 320 13.83 14.33 20.13
N LYS A 321 13.12 13.21 19.98
CA LYS A 321 13.04 12.47 18.71
C LYS A 321 12.33 13.30 17.62
N ILE A 322 11.24 13.99 17.98
CA ILE A 322 10.53 14.87 17.05
C ILE A 322 11.45 16.00 16.58
N THR A 323 12.21 16.61 17.49
CA THR A 323 13.15 17.70 17.18
C THR A 323 14.28 17.22 16.26
N ALA A 324 14.76 15.99 16.41
CA ALA A 324 15.74 15.40 15.49
C ALA A 324 15.20 15.33 14.05
N VAL A 325 13.95 14.88 13.86
CA VAL A 325 13.30 14.85 12.54
C VAL A 325 13.12 16.26 11.97
N VAL A 326 12.67 17.22 12.79
CA VAL A 326 12.51 18.63 12.36
C VAL A 326 13.85 19.23 11.92
N SER A 327 14.95 18.89 12.62
CA SER A 327 16.30 19.33 12.25
C SER A 327 16.74 18.79 10.89
N GLU A 328 16.42 17.52 10.57
CA GLU A 328 16.67 16.93 9.25
C GLU A 328 15.83 17.61 8.16
N LEU A 329 14.52 17.80 8.40
CA LEU A 329 13.63 18.49 7.46
C LEU A 329 14.08 19.92 7.17
N ARG A 330 14.67 20.61 8.16
CA ARG A 330 15.26 21.93 7.95
C ARG A 330 16.39 21.88 6.92
N GLY A 331 17.18 20.80 6.90
CA GLY A 331 18.21 20.56 5.89
C GLY A 331 17.63 20.47 4.48
N ASP A 332 16.56 19.69 4.31
CA ASP A 332 15.87 19.55 3.02
C ASP A 332 15.25 20.89 2.57
N LEU A 333 14.65 21.64 3.49
CA LEU A 333 14.14 22.99 3.21
C LEU A 333 15.25 23.95 2.78
N CYS A 334 16.46 23.84 3.34
CA CYS A 334 17.60 24.63 2.89
C CYS A 334 18.02 24.27 1.45
N ILE A 335 17.92 23.00 1.05
CA ILE A 335 18.19 22.56 -0.33
C ILE A 335 17.14 23.17 -1.28
N VAL A 336 15.86 23.06 -0.93
CA VAL A 336 14.75 23.64 -1.71
C VAL A 336 14.94 25.15 -1.86
N ASN A 337 15.20 25.87 -0.77
CA ASN A 337 15.46 27.30 -0.81
C ASN A 337 16.67 27.66 -1.68
N SER A 338 17.75 26.88 -1.63
CA SER A 338 18.93 27.08 -2.46
C SER A 338 18.62 26.87 -3.95
N ALA A 339 17.76 25.90 -4.29
CA ALA A 339 17.30 25.68 -5.66
C ALA A 339 16.40 26.81 -6.14
N LEU A 340 15.44 27.24 -5.30
CA LEU A 340 14.55 28.37 -5.60
C LEU A 340 15.34 29.64 -5.91
N LYS A 341 16.36 29.98 -5.12
CA LYS A 341 17.22 31.15 -5.38
C LYS A 341 17.96 31.08 -6.72
N LYS A 342 18.39 29.88 -7.14
CA LYS A 342 19.09 29.69 -8.41
C LYS A 342 18.15 29.75 -9.61
N ILE A 343 16.92 29.26 -9.45
CA ILE A 343 15.91 29.17 -10.51
C ILE A 343 15.15 30.49 -10.65
N SER A 344 14.81 31.19 -9.57
CA SER A 344 14.12 32.48 -9.62
C SER A 344 14.89 33.56 -10.38
N ALA A 345 16.23 33.42 -10.45
CA ALA A 345 17.09 34.28 -11.26
C ALA A 345 17.03 33.96 -12.78
N ARG A 346 16.39 32.86 -13.19
CA ARG A 346 16.43 32.31 -14.56
C ARG A 346 15.05 31.98 -15.13
N ASP A 347 14.05 31.80 -14.29
CA ASP A 347 12.70 31.40 -14.69
C ASP A 347 11.66 32.29 -14.00
N SER A 348 11.03 33.15 -14.80
CA SER A 348 9.98 34.07 -14.34
C SER A 348 8.63 33.39 -14.13
N THR A 349 8.48 32.11 -14.47
CA THR A 349 7.22 31.35 -14.29
C THR A 349 7.11 30.68 -12.91
N LEU A 350 8.13 30.80 -12.07
CA LEU A 350 8.18 30.21 -10.74
C LEU A 350 7.18 30.89 -9.78
N ASP A 351 6.13 30.17 -9.37
CA ASP A 351 5.17 30.65 -8.37
C ASP A 351 5.64 30.33 -6.94
N ILE A 352 6.39 31.26 -6.36
CA ILE A 352 6.94 31.14 -5.00
C ILE A 352 5.82 31.07 -3.94
N ASN A 353 4.71 31.79 -4.15
CA ASN A 353 3.61 31.85 -3.19
C ASN A 353 2.91 30.50 -3.06
N ARG A 354 2.67 29.82 -4.19
CA ARG A 354 2.12 28.46 -4.19
C ARG A 354 3.04 27.48 -3.45
N ILE A 355 4.36 27.58 -3.65
CA ILE A 355 5.33 26.70 -2.98
C ILE A 355 5.35 26.97 -1.46
N ALA A 356 5.29 28.23 -1.04
CA ALA A 356 5.23 28.59 0.37
C ALA A 356 3.95 28.08 1.05
N ASN A 357 2.80 28.19 0.38
CA ASN A 357 1.52 27.68 0.90
C ASN A 357 1.53 26.15 1.08
N LEU A 358 2.17 25.39 0.18
CA LEU A 358 2.32 23.94 0.34
C LEU A 358 3.09 23.56 1.62
N LEU A 359 4.05 24.39 2.04
CA LEU A 359 4.83 24.15 3.26
C LEU A 359 4.05 24.51 4.54
N GLN A 360 3.21 25.54 4.50
CA GLN A 360 2.43 25.98 5.66
C GLN A 360 1.26 25.04 5.99
N ASN A 361 0.55 24.53 4.98
CA ASN A 361 -0.64 23.71 5.19
C ASN A 361 -0.36 22.32 5.80
N GLY A 362 0.89 21.84 5.73
CA GLY A 362 1.27 20.55 6.34
C GLY A 362 1.61 20.61 7.83
N LEU A 363 1.55 21.79 8.47
CA LEU A 363 2.00 22.02 9.86
C LEU A 363 0.86 22.39 10.83
N ILE A 364 -0.39 22.13 10.47
CA ILE A 364 -1.54 22.57 11.29
C ILE A 364 -1.57 21.80 12.62
N THR A 365 -1.23 22.49 13.69
CA THR A 365 -1.58 22.10 15.06
C THR A 365 -2.92 22.75 15.40
N GLU A 366 -3.98 21.97 15.56
CA GLU A 366 -5.20 22.44 16.23
C GLU A 366 -4.89 22.62 17.72
N ASN A 367 -4.36 23.79 18.09
CA ASN A 367 -4.47 24.38 19.43
C ASN A 367 -3.84 25.78 19.46
N GLN A 368 -4.49 26.73 18.80
CA GLN A 368 -4.42 28.14 19.21
C GLN A 368 -5.83 28.72 19.15
N GLN A 369 -6.60 28.56 20.23
CA GLN A 369 -7.66 29.52 20.52
C GLN A 369 -6.99 30.87 20.80
N PRO A 370 -7.43 31.98 20.20
CA PRO A 370 -6.96 33.30 20.59
C PRO A 370 -7.44 33.56 22.02
N ILE A 371 -6.51 33.77 22.95
CA ILE A 371 -6.84 34.36 24.24
C ILE A 371 -7.24 35.80 23.97
N GLU A 372 -8.53 36.11 24.08
CA GLU A 372 -8.99 37.49 24.19
C GLU A 372 -8.44 38.09 25.50
N GLU A 373 -7.48 39.00 25.38
CA GLU A 373 -7.10 39.90 26.46
C GLU A 373 -8.27 40.87 26.74
N ASN A 374 -9.16 40.48 27.65
CA ASN A 374 -10.05 41.43 28.31
C ASN A 374 -9.23 42.30 29.27
N GLY A 375 -8.70 43.40 28.74
CA GLY A 375 -8.25 44.53 29.53
C GLY A 375 -9.44 45.30 30.08
N GLU A 376 -9.83 45.02 31.32
CA GLU A 376 -10.57 45.98 32.14
C GLU A 376 -9.70 46.36 33.35
N THR A 377 -9.17 47.58 33.26
CA THR A 377 -8.56 48.33 34.35
C THR A 377 -9.62 48.74 35.37
N GLU A 378 -9.69 48.07 36.52
CA GLU A 378 -10.37 48.63 37.70
C GLU A 378 -9.41 49.53 38.49
N SER A 379 -9.76 50.82 38.55
CA SER A 379 -9.15 51.81 39.44
C SER A 379 -9.99 51.91 40.73
N PRO A 380 -9.40 52.05 41.92
CA PRO A 380 -10.15 52.08 43.17
C PRO A 380 -10.75 53.47 43.42
N LYS A 381 -12.07 53.54 43.65
CA LYS A 381 -12.71 54.73 44.24
C LYS A 381 -13.00 54.48 45.73
N LYS A 382 -12.42 55.36 46.54
CA LYS A 382 -12.71 55.60 47.96
C LYS A 382 -14.02 56.38 48.13
N ASP A 383 -14.66 56.07 49.26
CA ASP A 383 -15.44 56.91 50.20
C ASP A 383 -16.67 57.68 49.67
N ASP A 384 -17.87 57.40 50.20
CA ASP A 384 -18.39 58.12 51.38
C ASP A 384 -19.83 57.71 51.81
N ALA A 385 -19.95 57.44 53.12
CA ALA A 385 -20.96 57.85 54.12
C ALA A 385 -22.47 58.04 53.81
N LYS A 386 -23.27 57.45 54.75
CA LYS A 386 -24.59 57.87 55.30
C LYS A 386 -25.79 57.80 54.31
N GLN A 387 -26.96 57.28 54.65
CA GLN A 387 -27.70 57.20 55.93
C GLN A 387 -28.76 56.10 55.81
#